data_AF-A0A850M336-F1
#
_entry.id   AF-A0A850M336-F1
#
_cell.length_a   1.000
_cell.length_b   1.000
_cell.length_c   1.000
_cell.angle_alpha   90.00
_cell.angle_beta   90.00
_cell.angle_gamma   90.00
#
_symmetry.space_group_name_H-M   'P 1'
#
loop_
_entity.id
_entity.type
_entity.pdbx_description
1 polymer ?
#
loop_
_entity_poly.entity_id
_entity_poly.type
_entity_poly.pdbx_seq_one_letter_code
_entity_poly.pdbx_strand_id
1 'polypeptide(L)'
;EVESTGDEILAKALKWSEAVNRAVAEMVKGVPPFPYVKESLEKLQPYADMIVVSATPTEALKREWEEHDIAKYTGIIAGQELGSKKEHINLTASGKYKNDRMLMIGDAPGDLKAARGNNALFFPVNPGHEEESWEFFFKEALDVFLSGEYVGNYETQLIQKFEELLPDTPPWKL
;
A
#
# COMPACT_ATOMS: atom_id res chain seq x y z
N GLU A 1 -11.01 -20.00 -17.76
CA GLU A 1 -12.16 -20.56 -17.01
C GLU A 1 -13.52 -20.27 -17.58
N VAL A 2 -14.11 -19.07 -17.47
CA VAL A 2 -15.48 -18.84 -17.98
C VAL A 2 -15.59 -19.18 -19.48
N GLU A 3 -14.66 -18.68 -20.30
CA GLU A 3 -14.62 -18.96 -21.74
C GLU A 3 -14.27 -20.42 -22.06
N SER A 4 -13.51 -21.10 -21.18
CA SER A 4 -13.04 -22.46 -21.41
C SER A 4 -14.03 -23.53 -20.94
N THR A 5 -14.88 -23.24 -19.96
CA THR A 5 -15.85 -24.20 -19.39
C THR A 5 -17.29 -23.92 -19.81
N GLY A 6 -17.62 -22.68 -20.18
CA GLY A 6 -19.01 -22.27 -20.46
C GLY A 6 -19.92 -22.34 -19.24
N ASP A 7 -19.35 -22.44 -18.04
CA ASP A 7 -20.11 -22.59 -16.80
C ASP A 7 -20.90 -21.33 -16.47
N GLU A 8 -22.22 -21.46 -16.40
CA GLU A 8 -23.13 -20.34 -16.15
C GLU A 8 -22.94 -19.69 -14.77
N ILE A 9 -22.51 -20.45 -13.76
CA ILE A 9 -22.25 -19.92 -12.41
C ILE A 9 -20.99 -19.06 -12.45
N LEU A 10 -19.92 -19.55 -13.10
CA LEU A 10 -18.69 -18.76 -13.25
C LEU A 10 -18.94 -17.49 -14.09
N ALA A 11 -19.77 -17.58 -15.13
CA ALA A 11 -20.16 -16.41 -15.91
C ALA A 11 -20.95 -15.38 -15.08
N LYS A 12 -21.89 -15.83 -14.23
CA LYS A 12 -22.63 -14.96 -13.31
C LYS A 12 -21.72 -14.32 -12.27
N ALA A 13 -20.79 -15.08 -11.69
CA ALA A 13 -19.83 -14.59 -10.71
C ALA A 13 -18.90 -13.52 -11.30
N LEU A 14 -18.37 -13.75 -12.51
CA LEU A 14 -17.56 -12.77 -13.22
C LEU A 14 -18.35 -11.48 -13.50
N LYS A 15 -19.56 -11.61 -14.05
CA LYS A 15 -20.42 -10.45 -14.33
C LYS A 15 -20.72 -9.62 -13.07
N TRP A 16 -20.94 -10.28 -11.94
CA TRP A 16 -21.16 -9.60 -10.66
C TRP A 16 -19.88 -8.89 -10.19
N SER A 17 -18.73 -9.56 -10.22
CA SER A 17 -17.44 -8.99 -9.85
C SER A 17 -17.11 -7.74 -10.67
N GLU A 18 -17.26 -7.81 -11.99
CA GLU A 18 -17.06 -6.65 -12.86
C GLU A 18 -18.06 -5.52 -12.60
N ALA A 19 -19.31 -5.84 -12.25
CA ALA A 19 -20.31 -4.83 -11.91
C ALA A 19 -19.97 -4.10 -10.61
N VAL A 20 -19.44 -4.80 -9.60
CA VAL A 20 -18.93 -4.19 -8.37
C VAL A 20 -17.76 -3.26 -8.70
N ASN A 21 -16.80 -3.70 -9.52
CA ASN A 21 -15.67 -2.86 -9.93
C ASN A 21 -16.14 -1.57 -10.64
N ARG A 22 -17.13 -1.66 -11.55
CA ARG A 22 -17.71 -0.48 -12.21
C ARG A 22 -18.39 0.47 -11.22
N ALA A 23 -19.19 -0.06 -10.30
CA ALA A 23 -19.89 0.75 -9.30
C ALA A 23 -18.90 1.52 -8.40
N VAL A 24 -17.83 0.86 -7.94
CA VAL A 24 -16.77 1.51 -7.15
C VAL A 24 -16.11 2.64 -7.95
N ALA A 25 -15.76 2.40 -9.21
CA ALA A 25 -15.15 3.41 -10.08
C ALA A 25 -16.06 4.61 -10.39
N GLU A 26 -17.39 4.42 -10.33
CA GLU A 26 -18.38 5.48 -10.50
C GLU A 26 -18.60 6.30 -9.23
N MET A 27 -18.61 5.66 -8.05
CA MET A 27 -18.90 6.29 -6.76
C MET A 27 -17.69 6.99 -6.13
N VAL A 28 -16.49 6.40 -6.23
CA VAL A 28 -15.27 6.91 -5.59
C VAL A 28 -14.52 7.79 -6.60
N LYS A 29 -14.80 9.09 -6.57
CA LYS A 29 -14.15 10.11 -7.41
C LYS A 29 -13.89 11.38 -6.58
N GLY A 30 -12.79 12.06 -6.85
CA GLY A 30 -12.46 13.34 -6.19
C GLY A 30 -12.17 13.23 -4.69
N VAL A 31 -11.81 12.06 -4.18
CA VAL A 31 -11.34 11.90 -2.80
C VAL A 31 -9.83 12.19 -2.79
N PRO A 32 -9.38 13.32 -2.24
CA PRO A 32 -7.96 13.66 -2.26
C PRO A 32 -7.16 12.67 -1.41
N PRO A 33 -5.85 12.51 -1.68
CA PRO A 33 -4.95 11.83 -0.77
C PRO A 33 -4.99 12.50 0.61
N PHE A 34 -4.71 11.72 1.66
CA PHE A 34 -4.51 12.30 2.99
C PHE A 34 -3.45 13.42 2.96
N PRO A 35 -3.58 14.43 3.83
CA PRO A 35 -2.55 15.44 4.02
C PRO A 35 -1.16 14.81 4.17
N TYR A 36 -0.12 15.47 3.65
CA TYR A 36 1.27 15.02 3.67
C TYR A 36 1.63 13.81 2.80
N VAL A 37 0.68 13.12 2.15
CA VAL A 37 1.00 12.04 1.20
C VAL A 37 1.83 12.60 0.04
N LYS A 38 1.35 13.66 -0.61
CA LYS A 38 2.01 14.25 -1.78
C LYS A 38 3.37 14.82 -1.41
N GLU A 39 3.45 15.54 -0.30
CA GLU A 39 4.67 16.13 0.23
C GLU A 39 5.71 15.06 0.59
N SER A 40 5.27 13.92 1.13
CA SER A 40 6.15 12.77 1.40
C SER A 40 6.70 12.16 0.12
N LEU A 41 5.86 11.96 -0.91
CA LEU A 41 6.30 11.46 -2.21
C LEU A 41 7.28 12.43 -2.89
N GLU A 42 7.00 13.73 -2.83
CA GLU A 42 7.89 14.78 -3.34
C GLU A 42 9.24 14.80 -2.63
N LYS A 43 9.23 14.69 -1.30
CA LYS A 43 10.46 14.64 -0.48
C LYS A 43 11.26 13.36 -0.73
N LEU A 44 10.61 12.24 -1.03
CA LEU A 44 11.24 10.95 -1.36
C LEU A 44 11.83 10.88 -2.77
N GLN A 45 11.23 11.57 -3.73
CA GLN A 45 11.56 11.45 -5.16
C GLN A 45 13.08 11.52 -5.49
N PRO A 46 13.88 12.44 -4.92
CA PRO A 46 15.32 12.47 -5.23
C PRO A 46 16.15 11.36 -4.57
N TYR A 47 15.57 10.58 -3.64
CA TYR A 47 16.31 9.61 -2.81
C TYR A 47 15.88 8.15 -3.02
N ALA A 48 14.65 7.90 -3.47
CA ALA A 48 14.09 6.56 -3.51
C ALA A 48 13.29 6.28 -4.80
N ASP A 49 13.46 5.06 -5.30
CA ASP A 49 12.57 4.49 -6.30
C ASP A 49 11.28 4.02 -5.60
N MET A 50 10.14 4.54 -6.04
CA MET A 50 8.84 4.27 -5.41
C MET A 50 7.94 3.45 -6.33
N ILE A 51 7.19 2.52 -5.73
CA ILE A 51 6.15 1.72 -6.39
C ILE A 51 4.90 1.71 -5.53
N VAL A 52 3.73 1.50 -6.14
CA VAL A 52 2.48 1.23 -5.42
C VAL A 52 2.18 -0.26 -5.52
N VAL A 53 1.85 -0.89 -4.39
CA VAL A 53 1.40 -2.28 -4.33
C VAL A 53 0.05 -2.33 -3.61
N SER A 54 -0.99 -2.83 -4.27
CA SER A 54 -2.35 -2.75 -3.73
C SER A 54 -3.22 -3.93 -4.16
N ALA A 55 -4.22 -4.22 -3.33
CA ALA A 55 -5.26 -5.21 -3.63
C ALA A 55 -6.44 -4.59 -4.42
N THR A 56 -6.38 -3.31 -4.75
CA THR A 56 -7.37 -2.63 -5.60
C THR A 56 -7.07 -2.91 -7.08
N PRO A 57 -8.08 -2.93 -7.96
CA PRO A 57 -7.87 -3.02 -9.40
C PRO A 57 -6.89 -1.95 -9.93
N THR A 58 -5.95 -2.37 -10.78
CA THR A 58 -4.89 -1.50 -11.32
C THR A 58 -5.44 -0.26 -12.02
N GLU A 59 -6.49 -0.42 -12.81
CA GLU A 59 -7.11 0.69 -13.55
C GLU A 59 -7.74 1.74 -12.62
N ALA A 60 -8.34 1.32 -11.51
CA ALA A 60 -8.93 2.24 -10.54
C ALA A 60 -7.82 3.05 -9.84
N LEU A 61 -6.74 2.38 -9.42
CA LEU A 61 -5.60 3.03 -8.77
C LEU A 61 -4.91 4.03 -9.68
N LYS A 62 -4.62 3.65 -10.93
CA LYS A 62 -3.97 4.54 -11.89
C LYS A 62 -4.78 5.80 -12.09
N ARG A 63 -6.09 5.65 -12.32
CA ARG A 63 -6.99 6.79 -12.52
C ARG A 63 -6.99 7.73 -11.32
N GLU A 64 -7.09 7.20 -10.10
CA GLU A 64 -7.08 8.00 -8.86
C GLU A 64 -5.73 8.73 -8.68
N TRP A 65 -4.62 8.02 -8.85
CA TRP A 65 -3.28 8.60 -8.70
C TRP A 65 -2.95 9.64 -9.79
N GLU A 66 -3.46 9.46 -11.00
CA GLU A 66 -3.35 10.41 -12.10
C GLU A 66 -4.26 11.64 -11.87
N GLU A 67 -5.49 11.44 -11.40
CA GLU A 67 -6.44 12.52 -11.05
C GLU A 67 -5.84 13.48 -10.02
N HIS A 68 -5.03 12.97 -9.10
CA HIS A 68 -4.36 13.75 -8.07
C HIS A 68 -2.90 14.14 -8.40
N ASP A 69 -2.42 13.86 -9.60
CA ASP A 69 -1.07 14.22 -10.08
C ASP A 69 0.06 13.68 -9.16
N ILE A 70 -0.13 12.47 -8.63
CA ILE A 70 0.84 11.77 -7.77
C ILE A 70 1.41 10.50 -8.43
N ALA A 71 0.78 9.98 -9.49
CA ALA A 71 1.27 8.82 -10.25
C ALA A 71 2.73 9.00 -10.72
N LYS A 72 3.11 10.23 -11.08
CA LYS A 72 4.44 10.62 -11.56
C LYS A 72 5.59 10.36 -10.57
N TYR A 73 5.29 10.19 -9.28
CA TYR A 73 6.30 9.88 -8.27
C TYR A 73 6.66 8.38 -8.26
N THR A 74 5.88 7.53 -8.91
CA THR A 74 6.04 6.07 -8.85
C THR A 74 6.44 5.50 -10.19
N GLY A 75 7.33 4.49 -10.19
CA GLY A 75 7.73 3.78 -11.41
C GLY A 75 6.67 2.80 -11.91
N ILE A 76 5.88 2.23 -10.99
CA ILE A 76 4.78 1.32 -11.32
C ILE A 76 3.69 1.36 -10.24
N ILE A 77 2.44 1.29 -10.70
CA ILE A 77 1.27 1.05 -9.87
C ILE A 77 0.82 -0.39 -10.11
N ALA A 78 1.06 -1.25 -9.12
CA ALA A 78 0.76 -2.67 -9.18
C ALA A 78 -0.51 -2.99 -8.36
N GLY A 79 -1.64 -3.12 -9.05
CA GLY A 79 -2.90 -3.57 -8.46
C GLY A 79 -2.99 -5.09 -8.36
N GLN A 80 -4.16 -5.58 -7.92
CA GLN A 80 -4.43 -6.99 -7.62
C GLN A 80 -4.12 -7.96 -8.77
N GLU A 81 -4.24 -7.51 -10.02
CA GLU A 81 -4.07 -8.35 -11.21
C GLU A 81 -2.61 -8.73 -11.45
N LEU A 82 -1.67 -8.00 -10.86
CA LEU A 82 -0.25 -8.12 -11.14
C LEU A 82 0.50 -9.04 -10.17
N GLY A 83 -0.19 -9.69 -9.23
CA GLY A 83 0.39 -10.60 -8.24
C GLY A 83 0.28 -10.10 -6.81
N SER A 84 0.93 -10.80 -5.88
CA SER A 84 0.90 -10.44 -4.46
C SER A 84 1.87 -9.30 -4.12
N LYS A 85 1.54 -8.53 -3.08
CA LYS A 85 2.42 -7.46 -2.55
C LYS A 85 3.84 -7.97 -2.25
N LYS A 86 3.95 -9.20 -1.73
CA LYS A 86 5.25 -9.85 -1.46
C LYS A 86 6.05 -10.05 -2.74
N GLU A 87 5.42 -10.53 -3.81
CA GLU A 87 6.08 -10.74 -5.10
C GLU A 87 6.50 -9.42 -5.74
N HIS A 88 5.67 -8.38 -5.66
CA HIS A 88 6.00 -7.06 -6.19
C HIS A 88 7.26 -6.48 -5.53
N ILE A 89 7.35 -6.51 -4.20
CA ILE A 89 8.54 -6.07 -3.47
C ILE A 89 9.76 -6.89 -3.90
N ASN A 90 9.63 -8.22 -3.96
CA ASN A 90 10.73 -9.09 -4.37
C ASN A 90 11.22 -8.75 -5.80
N LEU A 91 10.31 -8.62 -6.77
CA LEU A 91 10.64 -8.38 -8.17
C LEU A 91 11.28 -7.00 -8.41
N THR A 92 10.87 -6.01 -7.63
CA THR A 92 11.32 -4.62 -7.82
C THR A 92 12.59 -4.31 -7.05
N ALA A 93 12.79 -4.87 -5.86
CA ALA A 93 13.81 -4.46 -4.92
C ALA A 93 14.88 -5.53 -4.58
N SER A 94 14.55 -6.83 -4.69
CA SER A 94 15.46 -7.91 -4.28
C SER A 94 16.75 -7.91 -5.10
N GLY A 95 17.89 -7.96 -4.41
CA GLY A 95 19.22 -7.89 -5.02
C GLY A 95 19.63 -6.50 -5.55
N LYS A 96 18.72 -5.51 -5.56
CA LYS A 96 19.00 -4.13 -5.97
C LYS A 96 19.28 -3.21 -4.79
N TYR A 97 18.53 -3.36 -3.70
CA TYR A 97 18.71 -2.58 -2.48
C TYR A 97 19.08 -3.46 -1.31
N LYS A 98 19.75 -2.87 -0.32
CA LYS A 98 19.96 -3.51 0.98
C LYS A 98 18.64 -3.53 1.76
N ASN A 99 18.49 -4.52 2.64
CA ASN A 99 17.31 -4.69 3.49
C ASN A 99 16.95 -3.44 4.29
N ASP A 100 17.97 -2.76 4.85
CA ASP A 100 17.83 -1.51 5.60
C ASP A 100 17.51 -0.27 4.75
N ARG A 101 17.37 -0.43 3.43
CA ARG A 101 17.02 0.62 2.46
C ARG A 101 15.71 0.33 1.72
N MET A 102 14.98 -0.71 2.13
CA MET A 102 13.66 -1.02 1.62
C MET A 102 12.64 -0.70 2.70
N LEU A 103 11.67 0.17 2.41
CA LEU A 103 10.60 0.54 3.33
C LEU A 103 9.25 0.30 2.67
N MET A 104 8.39 -0.46 3.34
CA MET A 104 6.99 -0.61 2.97
C MET A 104 6.13 0.28 3.88
N ILE A 105 5.30 1.13 3.28
CA ILE A 105 4.32 1.97 3.97
C ILE A 105 2.95 1.33 3.77
N GLY A 106 2.22 1.01 4.85
CA GLY A 106 0.92 0.35 4.73
C GLY A 106 0.11 0.31 6.02
N ASP A 107 -1.17 -0.01 5.90
CA ASP A 107 -2.18 0.06 6.96
C ASP A 107 -2.68 -1.32 7.41
N ALA A 108 -2.32 -2.39 6.68
CA ALA A 108 -2.83 -3.72 6.95
C ALA A 108 -1.76 -4.67 7.51
N PRO A 109 -2.14 -5.67 8.33
CA PRO A 109 -1.24 -6.76 8.73
C PRO A 109 -0.64 -7.53 7.54
N GLY A 110 -1.37 -7.57 6.41
CA GLY A 110 -0.89 -8.14 5.16
C GLY A 110 0.32 -7.38 4.59
N ASP A 111 0.41 -6.08 4.81
CA ASP A 111 1.54 -5.25 4.39
C ASP A 111 2.77 -5.55 5.24
N LEU A 112 2.63 -5.51 6.56
CA LEU A 112 3.70 -5.89 7.48
C LEU A 112 4.25 -7.29 7.15
N LYS A 113 3.37 -8.25 6.82
CA LYS A 113 3.78 -9.60 6.40
C LYS A 113 4.52 -9.60 5.06
N ALA A 114 4.11 -8.79 4.09
CA ALA A 114 4.80 -8.66 2.80
C ALA A 114 6.19 -8.02 2.95
N ALA A 115 6.32 -6.99 3.79
CA ALA A 115 7.59 -6.35 4.15
C ALA A 115 8.56 -7.34 4.79
N ARG A 116 8.15 -8.00 5.89
CA ARG A 116 8.94 -9.03 6.58
C ARG A 116 9.32 -10.19 5.65
N GLY A 117 8.40 -10.60 4.78
CA GLY A 117 8.63 -11.64 3.77
C GLY A 117 9.74 -11.31 2.77
N ASN A 118 10.12 -10.04 2.64
CA ASN A 118 11.21 -9.54 1.79
C ASN A 118 12.35 -8.91 2.59
N ASN A 119 12.34 -9.03 3.92
CA ASN A 119 13.32 -8.38 4.80
C ASN A 119 13.36 -6.86 4.62
N ALA A 120 12.24 -6.27 4.18
CA ALA A 120 12.06 -4.82 4.12
C ALA A 120 11.56 -4.31 5.47
N LEU A 121 11.89 -3.07 5.76
CA LEU A 121 11.34 -2.31 6.88
C LEU A 121 9.87 -1.99 6.66
N PHE A 122 9.16 -1.68 7.73
CA PHE A 122 7.75 -1.32 7.70
C PHE A 122 7.48 0.00 8.42
N PHE A 123 6.68 0.86 7.80
CA PHE A 123 6.09 2.03 8.41
C PHE A 123 4.55 1.86 8.42
N PRO A 124 3.92 1.86 9.60
CA PRO A 124 2.48 1.70 9.71
C PRO A 124 1.75 3.02 9.42
N VAL A 125 0.75 2.96 8.54
CA VAL A 125 -0.32 3.95 8.49
C VAL A 125 -1.41 3.45 9.44
N ASN A 126 -1.54 4.08 10.61
CA ASN A 126 -2.38 3.58 11.68
C ASN A 126 -3.87 3.76 11.34
N PRO A 127 -4.71 2.70 11.39
CA PRO A 127 -6.13 2.81 11.09
C PRO A 127 -6.86 3.80 12.01
N GLY A 128 -7.62 4.73 11.42
CA GLY A 128 -8.29 5.81 12.15
C GLY A 128 -7.37 6.97 12.58
N HIS A 129 -6.09 6.91 12.21
CA HIS A 129 -5.07 7.93 12.45
C HIS A 129 -4.20 8.14 11.20
N GLU A 130 -4.83 8.08 10.02
CA GLU A 130 -4.13 8.11 8.73
C GLU A 130 -3.44 9.46 8.52
N GLU A 131 -4.12 10.58 8.80
CA GLU A 131 -3.55 11.92 8.65
C GLU A 131 -2.35 12.14 9.56
N GLU A 132 -2.45 11.76 10.84
CA GLU A 132 -1.36 11.87 11.80
C GLU A 132 -0.18 10.96 11.42
N SER A 133 -0.46 9.78 10.87
CA SER A 133 0.58 8.86 10.40
C SER A 133 1.37 9.46 9.24
N TRP A 134 0.71 10.08 8.26
CA TRP A 134 1.38 10.75 7.14
C TRP A 134 2.11 12.02 7.56
N GLU A 135 1.56 12.80 8.49
CA GLU A 135 2.25 13.95 9.06
C GLU A 135 3.52 13.55 9.81
N PHE A 136 3.43 12.52 10.66
CA PHE A 136 4.58 11.97 11.39
C PHE A 136 5.63 11.39 10.43
N PHE A 137 5.18 10.69 9.38
CA PHE A 137 6.06 10.18 8.34
C PHE A 137 6.87 11.31 7.70
N PHE A 138 6.19 12.35 7.22
CA PHE A 138 6.80 13.47 6.52
C PHE A 138 7.79 14.25 7.40
N LYS A 139 7.38 14.55 8.65
CA LYS A 139 8.12 15.43 9.56
C LYS A 139 9.28 14.74 10.27
N GLU A 140 9.23 13.43 10.48
CA GLU A 140 10.23 12.71 11.28
C GLU A 140 10.66 11.38 10.64
N ALA A 141 9.74 10.43 10.49
CA ALA A 141 10.14 9.04 10.22
C ALA A 141 10.85 8.88 8.88
N LEU A 142 10.51 9.71 7.90
CA LEU A 142 11.20 9.75 6.62
C LEU A 142 12.68 10.13 6.77
N ASP A 143 13.01 11.14 7.58
CA ASP A 143 14.39 11.58 7.77
C ASP A 143 15.20 10.53 8.54
N VAL A 144 14.58 9.85 9.51
CA VAL A 144 15.16 8.71 10.23
C VAL A 144 15.42 7.51 9.30
N PHE A 145 14.52 7.26 8.34
CA PHE A 145 14.73 6.25 7.30
C PHE A 145 15.91 6.62 6.40
N LEU A 146 15.96 7.85 5.89
CA LEU A 146 17.02 8.30 5.00
C LEU A 146 18.39 8.40 5.68
N SER A 147 18.45 8.63 7.00
CA SER A 147 19.70 8.59 7.77
C SER A 147 20.22 7.17 8.05
N GLY A 148 19.40 6.14 7.86
CA GLY A 148 19.71 4.76 8.17
C GLY A 148 19.53 4.38 9.64
N GLU A 149 18.88 5.23 10.44
CA GLU A 149 18.65 5.03 11.88
C GLU A 149 17.30 4.36 12.20
N TYR A 150 16.53 4.01 11.16
CA TYR A 150 15.20 3.40 11.30
C TYR A 150 15.21 1.98 11.87
N VAL A 151 16.28 1.22 11.58
CA VAL A 151 16.37 -0.20 11.94
C VAL A 151 16.47 -0.37 13.47
N GLY A 152 15.76 -1.36 14.00
CA GLY A 152 15.88 -1.77 15.39
C GLY A 152 14.76 -1.18 16.25
N ASN A 153 15.13 -0.48 17.32
CA ASN A 153 14.15 -0.04 18.33
C ASN A 153 13.14 0.97 17.76
N TYR A 154 13.53 1.80 16.79
CA TYR A 154 12.63 2.78 16.18
C TYR A 154 11.47 2.09 15.45
N GLU A 155 11.77 1.23 14.47
CA GLU A 155 10.77 0.41 13.78
C GLU A 155 9.95 -0.46 14.74
N THR A 156 10.61 -1.09 15.73
CA THR A 156 9.93 -1.99 16.68
C THR A 156 8.82 -1.27 17.44
N GLN A 157 9.06 -0.04 17.88
CA GLN A 157 8.06 0.76 18.61
C GLN A 157 6.90 1.19 17.71
N LEU A 158 7.15 1.48 16.43
CA LEU A 158 6.10 1.81 15.48
C LEU A 158 5.19 0.60 15.22
N ILE A 159 5.79 -0.58 15.00
CA ILE A 159 5.04 -1.83 14.80
C ILE A 159 4.22 -2.19 16.03
N GLN A 160 4.76 -2.03 17.25
CA GLN A 160 4.02 -2.33 18.47
C GLN A 160 2.75 -1.46 18.60
N LYS A 161 2.87 -0.15 18.37
CA LYS A 161 1.71 0.77 18.38
C LYS A 161 0.68 0.40 17.33
N PHE A 162 1.14 0.00 16.15
CA PHE A 162 0.26 -0.46 15.08
C PHE A 162 -0.51 -1.72 15.49
N GLU A 163 0.17 -2.71 16.07
CA GLU A 163 -0.45 -3.95 16.53
C GLU A 163 -1.50 -3.71 17.64
N GLU A 164 -1.29 -2.73 18.52
CA GLU A 164 -2.27 -2.33 19.56
C GLU A 164 -3.58 -1.74 18.99
N LEU A 165 -3.56 -1.22 17.76
CA LEU A 165 -4.73 -0.65 17.09
C LEU A 165 -5.55 -1.68 16.29
N LEU A 166 -5.01 -2.90 16.13
CA LEU A 166 -5.69 -3.95 15.38
C LEU A 166 -6.72 -4.65 16.28
N PRO A 167 -8.02 -4.61 15.94
CA PRO A 167 -9.03 -5.24 16.77
C PRO A 167 -8.89 -6.77 16.73
N ASP A 168 -8.57 -7.37 17.88
CA ASP A 168 -8.59 -8.83 18.05
C ASP A 168 -10.00 -9.43 17.89
N THR A 169 -11.03 -8.61 18.13
CA THR A 169 -12.44 -9.00 18.05
C THR A 169 -13.16 -8.12 17.04
N PRO A 170 -13.76 -8.70 15.99
CA PRO A 170 -14.50 -7.92 15.01
C PRO A 170 -15.74 -7.26 15.65
N PRO A 171 -16.17 -6.08 15.18
CA PRO A 171 -17.18 -5.26 15.85
C PRO A 171 -18.57 -5.92 15.94
N TRP A 172 -18.87 -6.93 15.11
CA TRP A 172 -20.12 -7.69 15.17
C TRP A 172 -20.12 -8.85 16.18
N LYS A 173 -19.00 -9.06 16.90
CA LYS A 173 -18.89 -10.00 18.03
C LYS A 173 -18.86 -9.30 19.39
N LEU A 174 -18.89 -7.96 19.41
CA LEU A 174 -18.94 -7.13 20.61
C LEU A 174 -20.37 -7.06 21.18
#